data_AF-A0A0F9APR7-F1
#
_entry.id   AF-A0A0F9APR7-F1
#
_cell.length_a   1.000
_cell.length_b   1.000
_cell.length_c   1.000
_cell.angle_alpha   90.00
_cell.angle_beta   90.00
_cell.angle_gamma   90.00
#
_symmetry.space_group_name_H-M   'P 1'
#
loop_
_entity.id
_entity.type
_entity.pdbx_description
1 polymer ?
#
loop_
_entity_poly.entity_id
_entity_poly.type
_entity_poly.pdbx_seq_one_letter_code
_entity_poly.pdbx_strand_id
1 'polypeptide(L)'
;MIDKALLLKTRELSDRLIALQTPIRILDAINWDKSIKEEFFRQKCQKNPLVDKAYYQQRDLGFVPSELRQAFSDLNRNIISQLGQLNPITQYMSKMCAEYKTVLTMLEYRGTAEFHDLSVELFGHPKDLFHAGEPSLSELA
;
A
#
# COMPACT_ATOMS: atom_id res chain seq x y z
N MET A 1 0.41 -35.58 1.88
CA MET A 1 0.43 -35.18 3.30
C MET A 1 1.30 -33.94 3.39
N ILE A 2 0.75 -32.78 3.73
CA ILE A 2 1.56 -31.55 3.82
C ILE A 2 2.46 -31.68 5.06
N ASP A 3 3.75 -31.43 4.88
CA ASP A 3 4.74 -31.48 5.95
C ASP A 3 4.43 -30.42 7.03
N LYS A 4 4.28 -30.86 8.28
CA LYS A 4 4.02 -29.99 9.43
C LYS A 4 5.11 -28.95 9.63
N ALA A 5 6.36 -29.27 9.28
CA ALA A 5 7.48 -28.34 9.34
C ALA A 5 7.33 -27.20 8.31
N LEU A 6 6.83 -27.50 7.11
CA LEU A 6 6.56 -26.49 6.08
C LEU A 6 5.46 -25.52 6.54
N LEU A 7 4.37 -26.02 7.12
CA LEU A 7 3.29 -25.17 7.63
C LEU A 7 3.75 -24.21 8.73
N LEU A 8 4.60 -24.69 9.64
CA LEU A 8 5.17 -23.86 10.71
C LEU A 8 6.06 -22.74 10.15
N LYS A 9 6.93 -23.05 9.18
CA LYS A 9 7.77 -22.04 8.51
C LYS A 9 6.93 -20.99 7.79
N THR A 10 5.92 -21.43 7.03
CA THR A 10 5.00 -20.52 6.34
C THR A 10 4.30 -19.58 7.31
N ARG A 11 3.82 -20.12 8.44
CA ARG A 11 3.17 -19.31 9.48
C ARG A 11 4.12 -18.25 10.05
N GLU A 12 5.35 -18.62 10.41
CA GLU A 12 6.33 -17.68 10.94
C GLU A 12 6.64 -16.53 9.96
N LEU A 13 6.82 -16.87 8.68
CA LEU A 13 7.03 -15.87 7.63
C LEU A 13 5.81 -14.95 7.45
N SER A 14 4.59 -15.49 7.57
CA SER A 14 3.34 -14.72 7.51
C SER A 14 3.21 -13.79 8.72
N ASP A 15 3.52 -14.26 9.92
CA ASP A 15 3.49 -13.46 11.15
C ASP A 15 4.48 -12.28 11.05
N ARG A 16 5.67 -12.51 10.46
CA ARG A 16 6.64 -11.44 10.17
C ARG A 16 6.13 -10.45 9.13
N LEU A 17 5.46 -10.91 8.07
CA LEU A 17 4.84 -10.04 7.08
C LEU A 17 3.79 -9.12 7.73
N ILE A 18 2.93 -9.69 8.59
CA ILE A 18 1.93 -8.94 9.35
C ILE A 18 2.58 -7.94 10.30
N ALA A 19 3.68 -8.31 10.97
CA ALA A 19 4.39 -7.38 11.84
C ALA A 19 4.92 -6.16 11.07
N LEU A 20 5.46 -6.36 9.86
CA LEU A 20 5.95 -5.27 9.02
C LEU A 20 4.84 -4.38 8.45
N GLN A 21 3.67 -4.95 8.13
CA GLN A 21 2.55 -4.16 7.59
C GLN A 21 1.80 -3.35 8.66
N THR A 22 1.80 -3.83 9.90
CA THR A 22 1.02 -3.25 11.01
C THR A 22 1.20 -1.74 11.22
N PRO A 23 2.43 -1.17 11.18
CA PRO A 23 2.62 0.28 11.32
C PRO A 23 2.13 1.09 10.10
N ILE A 24 1.91 0.47 8.94
CA ILE A 24 1.57 1.17 7.70
C ILE A 24 0.07 1.45 7.67
N ARG A 25 -0.33 2.59 8.24
CA ARG A 25 -1.71 3.08 8.23
C ARG A 25 -1.92 4.06 7.08
N ILE A 26 -2.23 3.54 5.88
CA ILE A 26 -2.37 4.35 4.65
C ILE A 26 -3.38 5.49 4.84
N LEU A 27 -4.57 5.18 5.37
CA LEU A 27 -5.65 6.17 5.55
C LEU A 27 -5.25 7.28 6.53
N ASP A 28 -4.58 6.93 7.63
CA ASP A 28 -4.09 7.93 8.59
C ASP A 28 -3.00 8.81 7.98
N ALA A 29 -2.12 8.21 7.16
CA ALA A 29 -1.05 8.92 6.49
C ALA A 29 -1.55 9.93 5.44
N ILE A 30 -2.69 9.69 4.79
CA ILE A 30 -3.23 10.58 3.75
C ILE A 30 -4.39 11.47 4.25
N ASN A 31 -4.73 11.38 5.54
CA ASN A 31 -5.87 12.09 6.10
C ASN A 31 -5.65 13.61 6.12
N TRP A 32 -6.76 14.36 6.05
CA TRP A 32 -6.76 15.81 6.09
C TRP A 32 -7.13 16.35 7.46
N ASP A 33 -6.63 17.54 7.77
CA ASP A 33 -7.14 18.31 8.89
C ASP A 33 -8.62 18.65 8.71
N LYS A 34 -9.28 18.84 9.85
CA LYS A 34 -10.71 19.14 9.90
C LYS A 34 -11.09 20.34 9.03
N SER A 35 -10.30 21.41 9.04
CA SER A 35 -10.55 22.62 8.26
C SER A 35 -10.51 22.39 6.74
N ILE A 36 -9.55 21.58 6.26
CA ILE A 36 -9.43 21.22 4.84
C ILE A 36 -10.63 20.39 4.42
N LYS A 37 -11.02 19.42 5.24
CA LYS A 37 -12.21 18.59 5.01
C LYS A 37 -13.48 19.44 4.96
N GLU A 38 -13.67 20.34 5.91
CA GLU A 38 -14.82 21.25 5.96
C GLU A 38 -14.87 22.18 4.73
N GLU A 39 -13.72 22.73 4.30
CA GLU A 39 -13.64 23.54 3.09
C GLU A 39 -14.00 22.74 1.84
N PHE A 40 -13.45 21.51 1.71
CA PHE A 40 -13.74 20.63 0.58
C PHE A 40 -15.24 20.36 0.42
N PHE A 41 -15.93 20.05 1.53
CA PHE A 41 -17.38 19.84 1.51
C PHE A 41 -18.17 21.14 1.32
N ARG A 42 -17.70 22.28 1.86
CA ARG A 42 -18.29 23.61 1.61
C ARG A 42 -18.26 23.97 0.12
N GLN A 43 -17.21 23.56 -0.60
CA GLN A 43 -17.08 23.68 -2.06
C GLN A 43 -17.81 22.57 -2.84
N LYS A 44 -18.67 21.78 -2.18
CA LYS A 44 -19.43 20.67 -2.78
C LYS A 44 -18.56 19.65 -3.54
N CYS A 45 -17.34 19.41 -3.05
CA CYS A 45 -16.37 18.50 -3.67
C CYS A 45 -15.96 18.88 -5.10
N GLN A 46 -16.19 20.14 -5.54
CA GLN A 46 -15.89 20.58 -6.91
C GLN A 46 -14.48 21.17 -7.07
N LYS A 47 -13.79 21.42 -5.96
CA LYS A 47 -12.41 21.91 -5.94
C LYS A 47 -11.55 20.96 -5.12
N ASN A 48 -10.37 20.64 -5.64
CA ASN A 48 -9.41 19.84 -4.89
C ASN A 48 -8.98 20.57 -3.61
N PRO A 49 -8.76 19.83 -2.51
CA PRO A 49 -8.22 20.41 -1.28
C PRO A 49 -6.84 21.02 -1.52
N LEU A 50 -6.54 22.09 -0.79
CA LEU A 50 -5.22 22.76 -0.82
C LEU A 50 -4.20 21.97 0.00
N VAL A 51 -3.90 20.74 -0.44
CA VAL A 51 -2.86 19.88 0.13
C VAL A 51 -1.77 19.65 -0.90
N ASP A 52 -0.53 19.93 -0.51
CA ASP A 52 0.65 19.77 -1.34
C ASP A 52 1.73 19.00 -0.58
N LYS A 53 2.90 18.86 -1.19
CA LYS A 53 4.05 18.23 -0.56
C LYS A 53 4.43 18.89 0.77
N ALA A 54 4.37 20.22 0.87
CA ALA A 54 4.75 20.95 2.06
C ALA A 54 3.78 20.68 3.23
N TYR A 55 2.49 20.50 2.93
CA TYR A 55 1.49 20.05 3.89
C TYR A 55 1.85 18.66 4.48
N TYR A 56 2.19 17.69 3.64
CA TYR A 56 2.51 16.33 4.13
C TYR A 56 3.90 16.19 4.75
N GLN A 57 4.86 17.05 4.40
CA GLN A 57 6.19 17.07 5.04
C GLN A 57 6.13 17.42 6.53
N GLN A 58 5.10 18.18 6.94
CA GLN A 58 4.87 18.51 8.35
C GLN A 58 4.18 17.37 9.11
N ARG A 59 3.79 16.29 8.43
CA ARG A 59 3.02 15.17 8.99
C ARG A 59 3.84 13.88 8.89
N ASP A 60 4.43 13.53 10.01
CA ASP A 60 5.22 12.31 10.13
C ASP A 60 4.38 11.05 9.83
N LEU A 61 5.03 10.04 9.27
CA LEU A 61 4.41 8.74 8.95
C LEU A 61 4.29 7.83 10.19
N GLY A 62 5.01 8.15 11.28
CA GLY A 62 5.10 7.28 12.46
C GLY A 62 5.99 6.04 12.25
N PHE A 63 6.71 6.00 11.13
CA PHE A 63 7.71 4.98 10.79
C PHE A 63 8.70 5.56 9.77
N VAL A 64 9.85 4.91 9.62
CA VAL A 64 10.87 5.29 8.63
C VAL A 64 10.69 4.43 7.36
N PRO A 65 10.28 5.00 6.22
CA PRO A 65 10.00 4.21 5.02
C PRO A 65 11.20 3.41 4.50
N SER A 66 12.41 3.97 4.55
CA SER A 66 13.64 3.29 4.09
C SER A 66 13.93 2.03 4.91
N GLU A 67 13.75 2.08 6.23
CA GLU A 67 13.95 0.93 7.13
C GLU A 67 12.94 -0.18 6.84
N LEU A 68 11.64 0.16 6.74
CA LEU A 68 10.62 -0.83 6.40
C LEU A 68 10.85 -1.43 5.01
N ARG A 69 11.27 -0.63 4.03
CA ARG A 69 11.57 -1.09 2.67
C ARG A 69 12.72 -2.09 2.64
N GLN A 70 13.73 -1.87 3.49
CA GLN A 70 14.81 -2.83 3.70
C GLN A 70 14.29 -4.10 4.39
N ALA A 71 13.48 -3.96 5.44
CA ALA A 71 12.90 -5.09 6.16
C ALA A 71 12.02 -5.99 5.26
N PHE A 72 11.20 -5.41 4.38
CA PHE A 72 10.45 -6.18 3.37
C PHE A 72 11.38 -6.88 2.37
N SER A 73 12.47 -6.23 1.97
CA SER A 73 13.46 -6.84 1.08
C SER A 73 14.15 -8.02 1.75
N ASP A 74 14.44 -7.94 3.06
CA ASP A 74 15.05 -9.00 3.84
C ASP A 74 14.07 -10.15 4.09
N LEU A 75 12.81 -9.84 4.40
CA LEU A 75 11.75 -10.84 4.51
C LEU A 75 11.57 -11.59 3.18
N ASN A 76 11.53 -10.88 2.06
CA ASN A 76 11.38 -11.50 0.74
C ASN A 76 12.51 -12.50 0.43
N ARG A 77 13.77 -12.14 0.74
CA ARG A 77 14.91 -13.08 0.60
C ARG A 77 14.74 -14.31 1.49
N ASN A 78 14.28 -14.13 2.72
CA ASN A 78 14.00 -15.24 3.64
C ASN A 78 12.90 -16.16 3.10
N ILE A 79 11.78 -15.61 2.62
CA ILE A 79 10.68 -16.37 2.03
C ILE A 79 11.20 -17.27 0.90
N ILE A 80 11.93 -16.69 -0.06
CA ILE A 80 12.50 -17.41 -1.20
C ILE A 80 13.44 -18.53 -0.73
N SER A 81 14.33 -18.23 0.22
CA SER A 81 15.31 -19.22 0.72
C SER A 81 14.66 -20.39 1.48
N GLN A 82 13.55 -20.16 2.18
CA GLN A 82 12.96 -21.17 3.07
C GLN A 82 11.87 -22.00 2.41
N LEU A 83 11.08 -21.40 1.52
CA LEU A 83 9.92 -22.04 0.89
C LEU A 83 10.20 -22.46 -0.56
N GLY A 84 11.27 -21.95 -1.15
CA GLY A 84 11.65 -22.19 -2.55
C GLY A 84 10.93 -21.24 -3.52
N GLN A 85 11.63 -20.82 -4.57
CA GLN A 85 11.15 -19.82 -5.53
C GLN A 85 9.88 -20.24 -6.29
N LEU A 86 9.76 -21.54 -6.61
CA LEU A 86 8.63 -22.06 -7.40
C LEU A 86 7.37 -22.33 -6.57
N ASN A 87 7.43 -22.15 -5.25
CA ASN A 87 6.29 -22.38 -4.38
C ASN A 87 5.23 -21.27 -4.56
N PRO A 88 3.95 -21.59 -4.79
CA PRO A 88 2.89 -20.58 -4.93
C PRO A 88 2.77 -19.64 -3.72
N ILE A 89 3.05 -20.12 -2.51
CA ILE A 89 3.05 -19.31 -1.29
C ILE A 89 4.18 -18.27 -1.34
N THR A 90 5.37 -18.67 -1.81
CA THR A 90 6.49 -17.74 -2.04
C THR A 90 6.06 -16.64 -3.01
N GLN A 91 5.47 -17.00 -4.15
CA GLN A 91 5.04 -16.03 -5.15
C GLN A 91 4.06 -15.01 -4.59
N TYR A 92 3.06 -15.47 -3.83
CA TYR A 92 2.08 -14.60 -3.18
C TYR A 92 2.73 -13.66 -2.14
N MET A 93 3.52 -14.19 -1.20
CA MET A 93 4.13 -13.37 -0.16
C MET A 93 5.20 -12.41 -0.72
N SER A 94 5.92 -12.82 -1.76
CA SER A 94 6.84 -11.96 -2.50
C SER A 94 6.12 -10.82 -3.20
N LYS A 95 4.95 -11.09 -3.80
CA LYS A 95 4.09 -10.06 -4.38
C LYS A 95 3.64 -9.06 -3.31
N MET A 96 3.16 -9.53 -2.16
CA MET A 96 2.79 -8.65 -1.03
C MET A 96 3.97 -7.77 -0.56
N CYS A 97 5.17 -8.34 -0.45
CA CYS A 97 6.38 -7.56 -0.11
C CYS A 97 6.67 -6.47 -1.14
N ALA A 98 6.46 -6.75 -2.44
CA ALA A 98 6.64 -5.76 -3.50
C ALA A 98 5.57 -4.65 -3.42
N GLU A 99 4.31 -5.02 -3.26
CA GLU A 99 3.19 -4.07 -3.13
C GLU A 99 3.38 -3.13 -1.93
N TYR A 100 3.78 -3.65 -0.76
CA TYR A 100 4.07 -2.80 0.39
C TYR A 100 5.26 -1.87 0.16
N LYS A 101 6.28 -2.28 -0.60
CA LYS A 101 7.35 -1.36 -1.00
C LYS A 101 6.84 -0.25 -1.91
N THR A 102 5.91 -0.54 -2.81
CA THR A 102 5.22 0.47 -3.63
C THR A 102 4.36 1.40 -2.76
N VAL A 103 3.65 0.88 -1.75
CA VAL A 103 2.92 1.69 -0.76
C VAL A 103 3.86 2.64 -0.03
N LEU A 104 5.03 2.18 0.43
CA LEU A 104 6.01 3.03 1.10
C LEU A 104 6.49 4.17 0.18
N THR A 105 6.74 3.88 -1.11
CA THR A 105 7.06 4.90 -2.10
C THR A 105 5.89 5.88 -2.28
N MET A 106 4.67 5.38 -2.46
CA MET A 106 3.47 6.20 -2.61
C MET A 106 3.34 7.19 -1.45
N LEU A 107 3.55 6.73 -0.21
CA LEU A 107 3.46 7.57 0.98
C LEU A 107 4.57 8.65 1.09
N GLU A 108 5.72 8.45 0.46
CA GLU A 108 6.77 9.47 0.37
C GLU A 108 6.43 10.59 -0.64
N TYR A 109 5.60 10.28 -1.65
CA TYR A 109 5.15 11.21 -2.68
C TYR A 109 3.81 11.88 -2.36
N ARG A 110 3.28 11.74 -1.13
CA ARG A 110 2.04 12.44 -0.71
C ARG A 110 2.11 13.94 -1.05
N GLY A 111 1.05 14.43 -1.70
CA GLY A 111 0.95 15.83 -2.13
C GLY A 111 1.67 16.17 -3.43
N THR A 112 2.15 15.17 -4.19
CA THR A 112 2.67 15.32 -5.55
C THR A 112 1.85 14.50 -6.55
N ALA A 113 2.09 14.69 -7.86
CA ALA A 113 1.37 13.95 -8.90
C ALA A 113 1.72 12.45 -8.89
N GLU A 114 2.96 12.11 -8.55
CA GLU A 114 3.47 10.73 -8.50
C GLU A 114 2.73 9.85 -7.47
N PHE A 115 2.13 10.46 -6.43
CA PHE A 115 1.24 9.74 -5.52
C PHE A 115 0.07 9.08 -6.27
N HIS A 116 -0.51 9.78 -7.25
CA HIS A 116 -1.64 9.28 -8.02
C HIS A 116 -1.22 8.07 -8.86
N ASP A 117 -0.10 8.16 -9.57
CA ASP A 117 0.38 7.08 -10.44
C ASP A 117 0.62 5.79 -9.65
N LEU A 118 1.27 5.91 -8.47
CA LEU A 118 1.52 4.78 -7.57
C LEU A 118 0.23 4.25 -6.92
N SER A 119 -0.73 5.14 -6.61
CA SER A 119 -2.04 4.73 -6.09
C SER A 119 -2.84 3.96 -7.15
N VAL A 120 -2.77 4.36 -8.42
CA VAL A 120 -3.43 3.66 -9.53
C VAL A 120 -2.79 2.29 -9.75
N GLU A 121 -1.46 2.18 -9.69
CA GLU A 121 -0.77 0.89 -9.76
C GLU A 121 -1.23 -0.09 -8.66
N LEU A 122 -1.42 0.41 -7.44
CA LEU A 122 -1.78 -0.39 -6.27
C LEU A 122 -3.27 -0.76 -6.19
N PHE A 123 -4.15 0.19 -6.50
CA PHE A 123 -5.58 0.10 -6.20
C PHE A 123 -6.48 0.16 -7.45
N GLY A 124 -5.89 0.41 -8.62
CA GLY A 124 -6.62 0.66 -9.86
C GLY A 124 -7.08 2.12 -10.01
N HIS A 125 -7.58 2.44 -11.19
CA HIS A 125 -8.12 3.75 -11.53
C HIS A 125 -9.66 3.73 -11.48
N PRO A 126 -10.35 4.81 -11.03
CA PRO A 126 -11.81 4.84 -10.95
C PRO A 126 -12.55 4.63 -12.28
N LYS A 127 -11.86 4.89 -13.40
CA LYS A 127 -12.39 4.68 -14.76
C LYS A 127 -11.99 3.33 -15.38
N ASP A 128 -11.31 2.48 -14.63
CA ASP A 128 -11.00 1.14 -15.12
C ASP A 128 -12.32 0.37 -15.32
N LEU A 129 -12.42 -0.26 -16.49
CA LEU A 129 -13.53 -1.14 -16.83
C LEU A 129 -13.22 -2.53 -16.28
N PHE A 130 -14.21 -3.17 -15.65
CA PHE A 130 -14.07 -4.57 -15.22
C PHE A 130 -13.89 -5.48 -16.45
N HIS A 131 -14.75 -5.28 -17.46
CA HIS A 131 -14.71 -5.96 -18.77
C HIS A 131 -15.12 -5.00 -19.90
N ALA A 132 -14.84 -5.37 -21.15
CA ALA A 132 -15.23 -4.56 -22.31
C ALA A 132 -16.76 -4.41 -22.39
N GLY A 133 -17.25 -3.18 -22.28
CA GLY A 133 -18.69 -2.86 -22.34
C GLY A 133 -19.41 -2.87 -20.98
N GLU A 134 -18.71 -3.09 -19.87
CA GLU A 134 -19.26 -3.02 -18.52
C GLU A 134 -19.02 -1.64 -17.87
N PRO A 135 -19.85 -1.25 -16.87
CA PRO A 135 -19.65 0.01 -16.14
C PRO A 135 -18.30 0.04 -15.41
N SER A 136 -17.69 1.21 -15.36
CA SER A 136 -16.50 1.50 -14.56
C SER A 136 -16.82 1.54 -13.06
N LEU A 137 -15.79 1.45 -12.22
CA LEU A 137 -15.92 1.64 -10.77
C LEU A 137 -16.68 2.93 -10.41
N SER A 138 -16.43 4.01 -11.16
CA SER A 138 -17.09 5.31 -10.94
C SER A 138 -18.59 5.34 -11.27
N GLU A 139 -19.08 4.39 -12.06
CA GLU A 139 -20.50 4.30 -12.45
C GLU A 139 -21.32 3.41 -11.51
N LEU A 140 -20.65 2.70 -10.59
CA LEU A 140 -21.28 1.83 -9.58
C LEU A 140 -21.47 2.52 -8.22
N ALA A 141 -20.86 3.70 -8.00
CA ALA A 141 -20.85 4.44 -6.73
C ALA A 141 -21.95 5.52 -6.66
#